data_AF-A0A3D0SX65-F1
#
_entry.id   AF-A0A3D0SX65-F1
#
_cell.length_a   1.000
_cell.length_b   1.000
_cell.length_c   1.000
_cell.angle_alpha   90.00
_cell.angle_beta   90.00
_cell.angle_gamma   90.00
#
_symmetry.space_group_name_H-M   'P 1'
#
loop_
_entity.id
_entity.type
_entity.pdbx_description
1 polymer ?
#
loop_
_entity_poly.entity_id
_entity_poly.type
_entity_poly.pdbx_seq_one_letter_code
_entity_poly.pdbx_strand_id
1 'polypeptide(L)'
;MIAALLNLASVTPASYQQPAFLHSHATAVVSLYQTLSQYSDSKTAASEVIQQVNNLVASGLELKLADMVVISMAIQSAINHQPEQVAQIYLSLKSRYKHSRTLRNYFFSCTLSGRQKLRSTIKALRYSLSMPGEFEKELSFLGYTSDDEELMSLANTRYGEISYDSVYQAFLYRALTSKPLEHPNTVALLLRNLALAHNQIGSKHIERRLIVLIRELETKDVIPHLTNGPSVYSYLTP
;
A
#
# COMPACT_ATOMS: atom_id res chain seq x y z
N MET A 1 -0.85 -38.27 29.62
CA MET A 1 -0.45 -37.89 28.25
C MET A 1 -1.67 -37.77 27.33
N ILE A 2 -2.69 -36.99 27.73
CA ILE A 2 -3.91 -36.71 26.92
C ILE A 2 -4.31 -35.22 27.04
N ALA A 3 -3.91 -34.53 28.11
CA ALA A 3 -4.20 -33.10 28.31
C ALA A 3 -3.38 -32.11 27.44
N ALA A 4 -2.37 -32.58 26.70
CA ALA A 4 -1.50 -31.70 25.89
C ALA A 4 -1.98 -31.52 24.43
N LEU A 5 -3.05 -32.22 24.01
CA LEU A 5 -3.57 -32.15 22.63
C LEU A 5 -4.81 -31.25 22.47
N LEU A 6 -5.36 -30.71 23.56
CA LEU A 6 -6.56 -29.87 23.55
C LEU A 6 -6.28 -28.35 23.57
N ASN A 7 -5.01 -27.94 23.64
CA ASN A 7 -4.59 -26.54 23.49
C ASN A 7 -4.10 -26.20 22.08
N LEU A 8 -4.56 -26.95 21.06
CA LEU A 8 -4.76 -26.39 19.72
C LEU A 8 -5.94 -25.40 19.82
N ALA A 9 -5.69 -24.31 20.54
CA ALA A 9 -6.58 -23.20 20.70
C ALA A 9 -6.94 -22.68 19.31
N SER A 10 -8.20 -22.92 18.93
CA SER A 10 -8.96 -22.13 17.99
C SER A 10 -8.11 -21.48 16.90
N VAL A 11 -7.76 -22.26 15.87
CA VAL A 11 -7.37 -21.69 14.58
C VAL A 11 -8.62 -21.00 14.05
N THR A 12 -8.84 -19.74 14.45
CA THR A 12 -9.70 -18.85 13.68
C THR A 12 -9.17 -18.91 12.25
N PRO A 13 -10.01 -19.28 11.27
CA PRO A 13 -9.58 -19.27 9.88
C PRO A 13 -8.92 -17.92 9.57
N ALA A 14 -7.87 -17.88 8.78
CA ALA A 14 -7.17 -16.63 8.40
C ALA A 14 -8.11 -15.55 7.81
N SER A 15 -9.36 -15.92 7.45
CA SER A 15 -10.44 -15.01 7.07
C SER A 15 -11.04 -14.18 8.23
N TYR A 16 -10.70 -14.46 9.50
CA TYR A 16 -11.26 -13.77 10.68
C TYR A 16 -10.26 -12.89 11.43
N GLN A 17 -8.98 -12.90 11.06
CA GLN A 17 -8.01 -11.98 11.67
C GLN A 17 -8.07 -10.62 10.99
N GLN A 18 -8.39 -9.58 11.78
CA GLN A 18 -8.28 -8.20 11.34
C GLN A 18 -6.83 -7.94 10.91
N PRO A 19 -6.58 -7.43 9.69
CA PRO A 19 -5.21 -7.24 9.24
C PRO A 19 -4.56 -6.14 10.08
N ALA A 20 -3.27 -6.30 10.40
CA ALA A 20 -2.54 -5.41 11.31
C ALA A 20 -2.62 -3.92 10.89
N PHE A 21 -2.69 -3.63 9.59
CA PHE A 21 -2.79 -2.25 9.08
C PHE A 21 -4.16 -1.58 9.34
N LEU A 22 -5.19 -2.35 9.73
CA LEU A 22 -6.50 -1.84 10.11
C LEU A 22 -6.68 -1.73 11.63
N HIS A 23 -5.65 -1.99 12.44
CA HIS A 23 -5.77 -1.83 13.89
C HIS A 23 -6.21 -0.40 14.25
N SER A 24 -7.24 -0.27 15.09
CA SER A 24 -7.85 1.01 15.49
C SER A 24 -8.51 1.83 14.36
N HIS A 25 -8.85 1.19 13.23
CA HIS A 25 -9.68 1.81 12.19
C HIS A 25 -11.18 1.69 12.49
N ALA A 26 -11.99 2.52 11.82
CA ALA A 26 -13.44 2.53 12.00
C ALA A 26 -14.05 1.14 11.73
N THR A 27 -14.99 0.70 12.59
CA THR A 27 -15.65 -0.62 12.50
C THR A 27 -16.24 -0.88 11.11
N ALA A 28 -16.78 0.16 10.47
CA ALA A 28 -17.33 0.04 9.12
C ALA A 28 -16.27 -0.29 8.06
N VAL A 29 -15.02 0.17 8.20
CA VAL A 29 -13.92 -0.17 7.29
C VAL A 29 -13.47 -1.61 7.51
N VAL A 30 -13.38 -2.03 8.77
CA VAL A 30 -13.05 -3.42 9.13
C VAL A 30 -14.13 -4.39 8.60
N SER A 31 -15.40 -4.03 8.76
CA SER A 31 -16.55 -4.79 8.23
C SER A 31 -16.50 -4.91 6.70
N LEU A 32 -16.17 -3.81 6.01
CA LEU A 32 -15.99 -3.85 4.56
C LEU A 32 -14.86 -4.80 4.16
N TYR A 33 -13.72 -4.76 4.85
CA TYR A 33 -12.62 -5.68 4.58
C TYR A 33 -13.00 -7.15 4.81
N GLN A 34 -13.75 -7.45 5.87
CA GLN A 34 -14.25 -8.80 6.13
C GLN A 34 -15.20 -9.29 5.04
N THR A 35 -16.11 -8.41 4.58
CA THR A 35 -17.01 -8.69 3.45
C THR A 35 -16.21 -9.01 2.18
N LEU A 36 -15.18 -8.22 1.89
CA LEU A 36 -14.30 -8.44 0.73
C LEU A 36 -13.50 -9.73 0.83
N SER A 37 -13.11 -10.15 2.03
CA SER A 37 -12.36 -11.39 2.26
C SER A 37 -13.20 -12.64 1.95
N GLN A 38 -14.52 -12.50 1.91
CA GLN A 38 -15.47 -13.56 1.58
C GLN A 38 -16.17 -13.30 0.24
N TYR A 39 -15.66 -12.36 -0.57
CA TYR A 39 -16.32 -11.91 -1.78
C TYR A 39 -16.44 -13.04 -2.81
N SER A 40 -17.68 -13.38 -3.14
CA SER A 40 -18.02 -14.20 -4.30
C SER A 40 -18.28 -13.28 -5.49
N ASP A 41 -17.63 -13.50 -6.64
CA ASP A 41 -17.79 -12.70 -7.85
C ASP A 41 -19.22 -12.80 -8.44
N SER A 42 -20.15 -12.05 -7.85
CA SER A 42 -21.58 -12.06 -8.19
C SER A 42 -22.19 -10.67 -8.07
N LYS A 43 -23.29 -10.44 -8.79
CA LYS A 43 -24.02 -9.16 -8.78
C LYS A 43 -24.55 -8.79 -7.38
N THR A 44 -24.98 -9.79 -6.60
CA THR A 44 -25.49 -9.57 -5.23
C THR A 44 -24.37 -9.13 -4.30
N ALA A 45 -23.23 -9.85 -4.31
CA ALA A 45 -22.07 -9.47 -3.51
C ALA A 45 -21.52 -8.10 -3.91
N ALA A 46 -21.48 -7.79 -5.21
CA ALA A 46 -21.09 -6.46 -5.69
C ALA A 46 -22.01 -5.35 -5.15
N SER A 47 -23.32 -5.60 -5.08
CA SER A 47 -24.30 -4.65 -4.53
C SER A 47 -24.08 -4.38 -3.06
N GLU A 48 -23.83 -5.43 -2.28
CA GLU A 48 -23.55 -5.30 -0.85
C GLU A 48 -22.28 -4.50 -0.58
N VAL A 49 -21.19 -4.83 -1.29
CA VAL A 49 -19.92 -4.12 -1.21
C VAL A 49 -20.08 -2.64 -1.55
N ILE A 50 -20.76 -2.33 -2.64
CA ILE A 50 -20.98 -0.95 -3.08
C ILE A 50 -21.86 -0.17 -2.08
N GLN A 51 -22.88 -0.79 -1.50
CA GLN A 51 -23.70 -0.16 -0.47
C GLN A 51 -22.86 0.18 0.77
N GLN A 52 -21.99 -0.73 1.23
CA GLN A 52 -21.10 -0.47 2.36
C GLN A 52 -20.11 0.67 2.05
N VAL A 53 -19.55 0.71 0.83
CA VAL A 53 -18.69 1.83 0.41
C VAL A 53 -19.46 3.15 0.40
N ASN A 54 -20.68 3.19 -0.14
CA ASN A 54 -21.50 4.40 -0.16
C ASN A 54 -21.79 4.91 1.26
N ASN A 55 -22.13 4.01 2.20
CA ASN A 55 -22.34 4.37 3.60
C ASN A 55 -21.07 4.97 4.23
N LEU A 56 -19.90 4.36 3.97
CA LEU A 56 -18.61 4.87 4.43
C LEU A 56 -18.30 6.26 3.86
N VAL A 57 -18.50 6.46 2.55
CA VAL A 57 -18.23 7.74 1.88
C VAL A 57 -19.16 8.84 2.40
N ALA A 58 -20.44 8.52 2.62
CA ALA A 58 -21.46 9.44 3.12
C ALA A 58 -21.27 9.83 4.61
N SER A 59 -20.56 9.01 5.40
CA SER A 59 -20.37 9.22 6.85
C SER A 59 -19.61 10.51 7.21
N GLY A 60 -18.94 11.16 6.27
CA GLY A 60 -18.10 12.33 6.54
C GLY A 60 -16.77 12.01 7.22
N LEU A 61 -16.46 10.74 7.51
CA LEU A 61 -15.18 10.29 8.07
C LEU A 61 -14.02 10.67 7.15
N GLU A 62 -12.98 11.34 7.67
CA GLU A 62 -11.75 11.56 6.91
C GLU A 62 -11.04 10.22 6.69
N LEU A 63 -11.08 9.72 5.46
CA LEU A 63 -10.48 8.43 5.10
C LEU A 63 -8.95 8.53 5.11
N LYS A 64 -8.31 7.66 5.87
CA LYS A 64 -6.85 7.46 5.87
C LYS A 64 -6.45 6.53 4.73
N LEU A 65 -5.14 6.41 4.47
CA LEU A 65 -4.63 5.56 3.39
C LEU A 65 -5.12 4.11 3.49
N ALA A 66 -5.15 3.53 4.69
CA ALA A 66 -5.64 2.18 4.92
C ALA A 66 -7.11 2.01 4.51
N ASP A 67 -7.97 2.99 4.83
CA ASP A 67 -9.38 2.99 4.42
C ASP A 67 -9.49 3.06 2.89
N MET A 68 -8.65 3.90 2.26
CA MET A 68 -8.59 4.03 0.80
C MET A 68 -8.12 2.75 0.11
N VAL A 69 -7.23 1.96 0.75
CA VAL A 69 -6.82 0.64 0.25
C VAL A 69 -8.02 -0.31 0.23
N VAL A 70 -8.78 -0.41 1.33
CA VAL A 70 -9.97 -1.27 1.43
C VAL A 70 -11.05 -0.82 0.43
N ILE A 71 -11.31 0.48 0.33
CA ILE A 71 -12.28 1.02 -0.64
C ILE A 71 -11.83 0.76 -2.08
N SER A 72 -10.52 0.85 -2.37
CA SER A 72 -9.99 0.53 -3.69
C SER A 72 -10.17 -0.94 -4.04
N MET A 73 -10.02 -1.86 -3.08
CA MET A 73 -10.34 -3.28 -3.28
C MET A 73 -11.82 -3.44 -3.63
N ALA A 74 -12.70 -2.83 -2.84
CA ALA A 74 -14.14 -2.89 -3.04
C ALA A 74 -14.57 -2.45 -4.43
N ILE A 75 -14.04 -1.31 -4.87
CA ILE A 75 -14.28 -0.76 -6.20
C ILE A 75 -13.79 -1.73 -7.29
N GLN A 76 -12.61 -2.33 -7.14
CA GLN A 76 -12.06 -3.28 -8.10
C GLN A 76 -12.87 -4.57 -8.18
N SER A 77 -13.31 -5.12 -7.04
CA SER A 77 -14.13 -6.34 -7.01
C SER A 77 -15.51 -6.15 -7.64
N ALA A 78 -16.09 -4.96 -7.52
CA ALA A 78 -17.44 -4.67 -8.02
C ALA A 78 -17.50 -4.14 -9.46
N ILE A 79 -16.36 -3.74 -10.06
CA ILE A 79 -16.34 -2.99 -11.34
C ILE A 79 -17.01 -3.71 -12.50
N ASN A 80 -16.92 -5.05 -12.55
CA ASN A 80 -17.52 -5.86 -13.61
C ASN A 80 -19.05 -5.98 -13.49
N HIS A 81 -19.60 -5.79 -12.29
CA HIS A 81 -21.04 -5.93 -12.03
C HIS A 81 -21.75 -4.56 -11.88
N GLN A 82 -21.03 -3.52 -11.42
CA GLN A 82 -21.59 -2.20 -11.13
C GLN A 82 -20.68 -1.04 -11.59
N PRO A 83 -20.33 -0.96 -12.89
CA PRO A 83 -19.37 0.02 -13.40
C PRO A 83 -19.80 1.48 -13.18
N GLU A 84 -21.08 1.79 -13.31
CA GLU A 84 -21.60 3.15 -13.14
C GLU A 84 -21.50 3.64 -11.68
N GLN A 85 -21.87 2.79 -10.73
CA GLN A 85 -21.79 3.13 -9.30
C GLN A 85 -20.33 3.27 -8.86
N VAL A 86 -19.45 2.40 -9.36
CA VAL A 86 -18.00 2.51 -9.19
C VAL A 86 -17.47 3.86 -9.70
N ALA A 87 -17.88 4.28 -10.91
CA ALA A 87 -17.46 5.56 -11.47
C ALA A 87 -17.93 6.75 -10.62
N GLN A 88 -19.17 6.70 -10.11
CA GLN A 88 -19.72 7.73 -9.22
C GLN A 88 -18.95 7.82 -7.90
N ILE A 89 -18.66 6.69 -7.25
CA ILE A 89 -17.86 6.64 -6.02
C ILE A 89 -16.47 7.25 -6.26
N TYR A 90 -15.82 6.86 -7.37
CA TYR A 90 -14.50 7.38 -7.71
C TYR A 90 -14.51 8.90 -7.89
N LEU A 91 -15.49 9.45 -8.62
CA LEU A 91 -15.63 10.90 -8.83
C LEU A 91 -15.93 11.64 -7.52
N SER A 92 -16.79 11.08 -6.68
CA SER A 92 -17.13 11.63 -5.36
C SER A 92 -15.88 11.75 -4.46
N LEU A 93 -15.13 10.66 -4.30
CA LEU A 93 -13.89 10.63 -3.52
C LEU A 93 -12.81 11.56 -4.10
N LYS A 94 -12.64 11.55 -5.42
CA LYS A 94 -11.71 12.48 -6.10
C LYS A 94 -12.06 13.94 -5.84
N SER A 95 -13.35 14.29 -5.86
CA SER A 95 -13.84 15.64 -5.56
C SER A 95 -13.61 16.02 -4.09
N ARG A 96 -13.90 15.09 -3.17
CA ARG A 96 -13.71 15.27 -1.73
C ARG A 96 -12.30 15.70 -1.34
N TYR A 97 -11.27 15.17 -2.02
CA TYR A 97 -9.87 15.50 -1.76
C TYR A 97 -9.31 16.62 -2.63
N LYS A 98 -10.15 17.42 -3.31
CA LYS A 98 -9.71 18.50 -4.21
C LYS A 98 -8.73 19.47 -3.53
N HIS A 99 -8.95 19.75 -2.24
CA HIS A 99 -8.17 20.73 -1.46
C HIS A 99 -7.04 20.12 -0.63
N SER A 100 -6.95 18.79 -0.50
CA SER A 100 -5.86 18.11 0.22
C SER A 100 -4.97 17.35 -0.76
N ARG A 101 -3.81 17.93 -1.07
CA ARG A 101 -2.84 17.31 -1.98
C ARG A 101 -2.34 15.97 -1.43
N THR A 102 -2.16 15.84 -0.12
CA THR A 102 -1.74 14.60 0.54
C THR A 102 -2.78 13.50 0.38
N LEU A 103 -4.02 13.75 0.83
CA LEU A 103 -5.11 12.75 0.74
C LEU A 103 -5.41 12.36 -0.71
N ARG A 104 -5.32 13.32 -1.64
CA ARG A 104 -5.49 13.06 -3.07
C ARG A 104 -4.41 12.11 -3.61
N ASN A 105 -3.15 12.26 -3.20
CA ASN A 105 -2.09 11.33 -3.63
C ASN A 105 -2.23 9.95 -2.97
N TYR A 106 -2.69 9.87 -1.71
CA TYR A 106 -3.05 8.60 -1.08
C TYR A 106 -4.14 7.89 -1.88
N PHE A 107 -5.23 8.60 -2.19
CA PHE A 107 -6.33 8.05 -2.97
C PHE A 107 -5.88 7.53 -4.34
N PHE A 108 -5.08 8.33 -5.06
CA PHE A 108 -4.55 7.93 -6.37
C PHE A 108 -3.49 6.83 -6.31
N SER A 109 -2.72 6.73 -5.21
CA SER A 109 -1.80 5.62 -5.01
C SER A 109 -2.52 4.28 -4.91
N CYS A 110 -3.77 4.27 -4.43
CA CYS A 110 -4.60 3.08 -4.33
C CYS A 110 -5.33 2.78 -5.64
N THR A 111 -6.00 3.79 -6.22
CA THR A 111 -7.02 3.61 -7.28
C THR A 111 -6.50 3.68 -8.71
N LEU A 112 -5.39 4.37 -8.98
CA LEU A 112 -4.82 4.43 -10.33
C LEU A 112 -4.02 3.15 -10.65
N SER A 113 -3.68 2.99 -11.93
CA SER A 113 -2.83 1.90 -12.43
C SER A 113 -1.59 2.40 -13.16
N GLY A 114 -0.61 1.50 -13.31
CA GLY A 114 0.60 1.71 -14.13
C GLY A 114 1.40 2.96 -13.74
N ARG A 115 1.87 3.71 -14.75
CA ARG A 115 2.73 4.90 -14.54
C ARG A 115 2.05 6.00 -13.70
N GLN A 116 0.72 6.11 -13.76
CA GLN A 116 -0.01 7.12 -12.99
C GLN A 116 -0.06 6.74 -11.49
N LYS A 117 -0.23 5.44 -11.18
CA LYS A 117 -0.10 4.91 -9.82
C LYS A 117 1.31 5.12 -9.30
N LEU A 118 2.33 4.80 -10.10
CA LEU A 118 3.74 4.99 -9.73
C LEU A 118 4.00 6.45 -9.32
N ARG A 119 3.65 7.41 -10.18
CA ARG A 119 3.84 8.83 -9.92
C ARG A 119 3.10 9.32 -8.68
N SER A 120 1.86 8.88 -8.48
CA SER A 120 1.05 9.27 -7.32
C SER A 120 1.57 8.65 -6.02
N THR A 121 2.10 7.44 -6.09
CA THR A 121 2.68 6.74 -4.94
C THR A 121 4.00 7.38 -4.51
N ILE A 122 4.87 7.75 -5.45
CA ILE A 122 6.11 8.49 -5.15
C ILE A 122 5.79 9.84 -4.48
N LYS A 123 4.77 10.55 -5.00
CA LYS A 123 4.27 11.79 -4.38
C LYS A 123 3.79 11.57 -2.96
N ALA A 124 2.99 10.52 -2.74
CA ALA A 124 2.49 10.15 -1.42
C ALA A 124 3.63 9.81 -0.44
N LEU A 125 4.63 9.05 -0.88
CA LEU A 125 5.81 8.72 -0.10
C LEU A 125 6.57 9.98 0.29
N ARG A 126 6.84 10.89 -0.65
CA ARG A 126 7.49 12.18 -0.36
C ARG A 126 6.80 12.91 0.79
N TYR A 127 5.47 13.04 0.71
CA TYR A 127 4.70 13.74 1.75
C TYR A 127 4.76 13.01 3.09
N SER A 128 4.67 11.69 3.09
CA SER A 128 4.73 10.87 4.32
C SER A 128 6.10 10.92 5.00
N LEU A 129 7.15 11.18 4.23
CA LEU A 129 8.53 11.30 4.72
C LEU A 129 8.93 12.75 5.01
N SER A 130 8.03 13.72 4.78
CA SER A 130 8.32 15.15 4.87
C SER A 130 9.58 15.55 4.10
N MET A 131 9.69 15.03 2.87
CA MET A 131 10.83 15.25 1.97
C MET A 131 10.55 16.36 0.95
N PRO A 132 11.58 17.06 0.43
CA PRO A 132 11.42 18.15 -0.52
C PRO A 132 11.03 17.65 -1.92
N GLY A 133 10.67 18.58 -2.81
CA GLY A 133 10.27 18.27 -4.19
C GLY A 133 11.33 17.52 -5.01
N GLU A 134 12.59 17.65 -4.63
CA GLU A 134 13.73 16.96 -5.23
C GLU A 134 13.66 15.44 -5.07
N PHE A 135 13.02 14.94 -4.00
CA PHE A 135 12.78 13.50 -3.82
C PHE A 135 12.07 12.86 -5.02
N GLU A 136 11.10 13.54 -5.64
CA GLU A 136 10.43 13.03 -6.84
C GLU A 136 11.40 13.01 -8.04
N LYS A 137 12.22 14.07 -8.17
CA LYS A 137 13.16 14.24 -9.29
C LYS A 137 14.26 13.20 -9.20
N GLU A 138 14.89 13.09 -8.05
CA GLU A 138 15.92 12.10 -7.73
C GLU A 138 15.37 10.72 -8.03
N LEU A 139 14.29 10.30 -7.38
CA LEU A 139 13.75 8.94 -7.55
C LEU A 139 13.30 8.62 -9.00
N SER A 140 12.95 9.63 -9.80
CA SER A 140 12.67 9.47 -11.24
C SER A 140 13.91 9.43 -12.15
N PHE A 141 15.04 9.96 -11.66
CA PHE A 141 16.28 10.21 -12.39
C PHE A 141 17.47 9.37 -11.89
N LEU A 142 17.31 8.53 -10.85
CA LEU A 142 18.38 7.69 -10.29
C LEU A 142 18.86 6.60 -11.28
N GLY A 143 19.61 6.98 -12.31
CA GLY A 143 20.59 6.13 -12.98
C GLY A 143 21.96 6.25 -12.32
N TYR A 144 22.96 5.57 -12.88
CA TYR A 144 24.36 5.55 -12.41
C TYR A 144 25.09 6.93 -12.48
N THR A 145 24.36 8.01 -12.75
CA THR A 145 24.86 9.39 -12.92
C THR A 145 24.55 10.27 -11.71
N SER A 146 24.35 9.68 -10.53
CA SER A 146 24.20 10.46 -9.30
C SER A 146 25.57 10.94 -8.84
N ASP A 147 25.72 12.25 -8.61
CA ASP A 147 26.93 12.85 -8.03
C ASP A 147 27.00 12.67 -6.50
N ASP A 148 26.02 11.97 -5.90
CA ASP A 148 25.97 11.68 -4.48
C ASP A 148 26.84 10.46 -4.15
N GLU A 149 28.11 10.71 -3.83
CA GLU A 149 29.09 9.66 -3.50
C GLU A 149 28.66 8.76 -2.33
N GLU A 150 27.98 9.33 -1.33
CA GLU A 150 27.48 8.55 -0.19
C GLU A 150 26.39 7.57 -0.62
N LEU A 151 25.48 8.00 -1.50
CA LEU A 151 24.44 7.15 -2.05
C LEU A 151 25.03 6.03 -2.92
N MET A 152 26.02 6.35 -3.75
CA MET A 152 26.70 5.38 -4.61
C MET A 152 27.49 4.36 -3.78
N SER A 153 28.17 4.82 -2.74
CA SER A 153 28.85 3.96 -1.76
C SER A 153 27.86 3.06 -1.03
N LEU A 154 26.73 3.61 -0.57
CA LEU A 154 25.67 2.84 0.08
C LEU A 154 25.09 1.76 -0.85
N ALA A 155 24.87 2.09 -2.13
CA ALA A 155 24.40 1.12 -3.13
C ALA A 155 25.40 -0.04 -3.29
N ASN A 156 26.68 0.28 -3.46
CA ASN A 156 27.73 -0.72 -3.61
C ASN A 156 27.89 -1.60 -2.35
N THR A 157 27.95 -1.00 -1.16
CA THR A 157 28.13 -1.73 0.10
C THR A 157 26.92 -2.61 0.44
N ARG A 158 25.69 -2.15 0.17
CA ARG A 158 24.48 -2.93 0.50
C ARG A 158 24.14 -3.98 -0.54
N TYR A 159 24.31 -3.66 -1.83
CA TYR A 159 23.78 -4.48 -2.92
C TYR A 159 24.87 -5.10 -3.80
N GLY A 160 26.14 -4.83 -3.52
CA GLY A 160 27.30 -5.42 -4.21
C GLY A 160 27.55 -4.86 -5.62
N GLU A 161 26.80 -3.84 -6.03
CA GLU A 161 26.92 -3.22 -7.35
C GLU A 161 26.43 -1.77 -7.34
N ILE A 162 26.85 -1.00 -8.34
CA ILE A 162 26.32 0.32 -8.66
C ILE A 162 25.56 0.20 -9.99
N SER A 163 24.24 0.23 -9.89
CA SER A 163 23.28 0.07 -10.97
C SER A 163 22.08 0.99 -10.72
N TYR A 164 21.27 1.27 -11.75
CA TYR A 164 20.01 2.03 -11.58
C TYR A 164 19.18 1.46 -10.42
N ASP A 165 19.00 0.14 -10.41
CA ASP A 165 18.19 -0.57 -9.43
C ASP A 165 18.75 -0.50 -8.00
N SER A 166 20.06 -0.68 -7.82
CA SER A 166 20.71 -0.63 -6.51
C SER A 166 20.76 0.79 -5.95
N VAL A 167 21.00 1.79 -6.79
CA VAL A 167 20.98 3.21 -6.40
C VAL A 167 19.56 3.64 -6.03
N TYR A 168 18.55 3.23 -6.81
CA TYR A 168 17.14 3.43 -6.49
C TYR A 168 16.77 2.86 -5.11
N GLN A 169 17.20 1.62 -4.85
CA GLN A 169 16.92 0.93 -3.59
C GLN A 169 17.69 1.54 -2.41
N ALA A 170 18.94 1.97 -2.61
CA ALA A 170 19.76 2.65 -1.62
C ALA A 170 19.15 4.00 -1.22
N PHE A 171 18.63 4.74 -2.20
CA PHE A 171 17.98 6.03 -1.97
C PHE A 171 16.73 5.88 -1.10
N LEU A 172 15.87 4.93 -1.44
CA LEU A 172 14.70 4.61 -0.63
C LEU A 172 15.10 4.17 0.77
N TYR A 173 16.07 3.27 0.90
CA TYR A 173 16.57 2.84 2.20
C TYR A 173 17.03 4.04 3.04
N ARG A 174 17.90 4.89 2.51
CA ARG A 174 18.41 6.09 3.21
C ARG A 174 17.27 7.02 3.62
N ALA A 175 16.31 7.27 2.73
CA ALA A 175 15.16 8.11 3.03
C ALA A 175 14.28 7.53 4.17
N LEU A 176 14.16 6.21 4.24
CA LEU A 176 13.34 5.49 5.22
C LEU A 176 14.02 5.31 6.57
N THR A 177 15.36 5.33 6.62
CA THR A 177 16.13 5.08 7.85
C THR A 177 16.86 6.31 8.40
N SER A 178 16.88 7.43 7.69
CA SER A 178 17.58 8.66 8.14
C SER A 178 16.99 9.29 9.39
N LYS A 179 15.69 9.10 9.64
CA LYS A 179 14.96 9.62 10.80
C LYS A 179 13.78 8.71 11.16
N PRO A 180 13.32 8.72 12.42
CA PRO A 180 12.10 8.02 12.81
C PRO A 180 10.90 8.43 11.95
N LEU A 181 10.09 7.45 11.56
CA LEU A 181 8.90 7.67 10.76
C LEU A 181 7.72 8.09 11.65
N GLU A 182 7.07 9.20 11.31
CA GLU A 182 5.88 9.68 12.04
C GLU A 182 4.66 8.76 11.83
N HIS A 183 4.55 8.16 10.63
CA HIS A 183 3.42 7.31 10.23
C HIS A 183 3.91 6.02 9.55
N PRO A 184 4.53 5.09 10.30
CA PRO A 184 5.16 3.90 9.74
C PRO A 184 4.17 2.96 9.02
N ASN A 185 2.92 2.86 9.50
CA ASN A 185 1.86 2.09 8.83
C ASN A 185 1.54 2.65 7.43
N THR A 186 1.46 3.98 7.31
CA THR A 186 1.21 4.65 6.02
C THR A 186 2.35 4.40 5.06
N VAL A 187 3.59 4.52 5.53
CA VAL A 187 4.78 4.24 4.72
C VAL A 187 4.80 2.77 4.27
N ALA A 188 4.49 1.82 5.16
CA ALA A 188 4.42 0.40 4.84
C ALA A 188 3.43 0.08 3.71
N LEU A 189 2.25 0.72 3.72
CA LEU A 189 1.25 0.58 2.65
C LEU A 189 1.70 1.23 1.34
N LEU A 190 2.32 2.41 1.40
CA LEU A 190 2.81 3.10 0.21
C LEU A 190 3.96 2.36 -0.47
N LEU A 191 4.87 1.74 0.28
CA LEU A 191 5.94 0.91 -0.29
C LEU A 191 5.37 -0.30 -1.04
N ARG A 192 4.29 -0.91 -0.52
CA ARG A 192 3.59 -2.00 -1.19
C ARG A 192 2.84 -1.52 -2.44
N ASN A 193 2.20 -0.34 -2.39
CA ASN A 193 1.63 0.30 -3.57
C ASN A 193 2.70 0.64 -4.62
N LEU A 194 3.92 0.97 -4.19
CA LEU A 194 5.04 1.27 -5.08
C LEU A 194 5.51 0.00 -5.80
N ALA A 195 5.65 -1.12 -5.07
CA ALA A 195 5.96 -2.42 -5.66
C ALA A 195 4.88 -2.85 -6.68
N LEU A 196 3.60 -2.69 -6.33
CA LEU A 196 2.48 -2.94 -7.24
C LEU A 196 2.55 -2.08 -8.51
N ALA A 197 2.87 -0.79 -8.37
CA ALA A 197 2.97 0.10 -9.51
C ALA A 197 4.11 -0.29 -10.47
N HIS A 198 5.26 -0.73 -9.93
CA HIS A 198 6.36 -1.25 -10.72
C HIS A 198 6.01 -2.56 -11.44
N ASN A 199 5.30 -3.48 -10.77
CA ASN A 199 4.76 -4.68 -11.40
C ASN A 199 3.89 -4.34 -12.62
N GLN A 200 2.93 -3.41 -12.43
CA GLN A 200 1.97 -3.01 -13.46
C GLN A 200 2.60 -2.34 -14.70
N ILE A 201 3.83 -1.84 -14.62
CA ILE A 201 4.55 -1.24 -15.76
C ILE A 201 5.62 -2.18 -16.34
N GLY A 202 5.70 -3.42 -15.86
CA GLY A 202 6.67 -4.41 -16.34
C GLY A 202 8.05 -4.36 -15.67
N SER A 203 8.26 -3.52 -14.66
CA SER A 203 9.52 -3.36 -13.93
C SER A 203 9.70 -4.41 -12.83
N LYS A 204 9.65 -5.70 -13.19
CA LYS A 204 9.67 -6.84 -12.24
C LYS A 204 10.94 -6.89 -11.37
N HIS A 205 12.08 -6.43 -11.89
CA HIS A 205 13.34 -6.41 -11.13
C HIS A 205 13.27 -5.42 -9.95
N ILE A 206 12.73 -4.21 -10.19
CA ILE A 206 12.54 -3.19 -9.16
C ILE A 206 11.48 -3.64 -8.15
N GLU A 207 10.37 -4.23 -8.60
CA GLU A 207 9.37 -4.82 -7.72
C GLU A 207 9.99 -5.82 -6.73
N ARG A 208 10.77 -6.79 -7.24
CA ARG A 208 11.42 -7.80 -6.39
C ARG A 208 12.37 -7.17 -5.37
N ARG A 209 13.16 -6.18 -5.79
CA ARG A 209 14.03 -5.42 -4.88
C ARG A 209 13.26 -4.64 -3.82
N LEU A 210 12.14 -4.03 -4.19
CA LEU A 210 11.25 -3.36 -3.23
C LEU A 210 10.66 -4.34 -2.21
N ILE A 211 10.28 -5.55 -2.63
CA ILE A 211 9.82 -6.61 -1.70
C ILE A 211 10.92 -6.95 -0.70
N VAL A 212 12.17 -7.12 -1.17
CA VAL A 212 13.32 -7.38 -0.29
C VAL A 212 13.54 -6.21 0.69
N LEU A 213 13.52 -4.97 0.19
CA LEU A 213 13.66 -3.77 1.03
C LEU A 213 12.54 -3.69 2.09
N ILE A 214 11.28 -3.95 1.72
CA ILE A 214 10.16 -3.95 2.66
C ILE A 214 10.40 -4.96 3.79
N ARG A 215 10.80 -6.19 3.47
CA ARG A 215 11.09 -7.23 4.48
C ARG A 215 12.25 -6.85 5.38
N GLU A 216 13.28 -6.23 4.81
CA GLU A 216 14.42 -5.74 5.58
C GLU A 216 14.00 -4.66 6.58
N LEU A 217 13.18 -3.70 6.14
CA LEU A 217 12.66 -2.63 7.00
C LEU A 217 11.72 -3.16 8.08
N GLU A 218 10.94 -4.21 7.79
CA GLU A 218 10.11 -4.91 8.78
C GLU A 218 10.97 -5.66 9.81
N THR A 219 12.02 -6.35 9.37
CA THR A 219 12.95 -7.06 10.27
C THR A 219 13.70 -6.11 11.20
N LYS A 220 13.89 -4.87 10.76
CA LYS A 220 14.56 -3.80 11.52
C LYS A 220 13.61 -2.93 12.33
N ASP A 221 12.32 -3.28 12.38
CA ASP A 221 11.26 -2.50 13.04
C ASP A 221 11.16 -1.03 12.57
N VAL A 222 11.61 -0.73 11.35
CA VAL A 222 11.46 0.61 10.74
C VAL A 222 10.02 0.83 10.28
N ILE A 223 9.39 -0.22 9.77
CA ILE A 223 7.97 -0.24 9.39
C ILE A 223 7.31 -1.48 10.00
N PRO A 224 6.00 -1.45 10.31
CA PRO A 224 5.30 -2.62 10.83
C PRO A 224 5.25 -3.74 9.79
N HIS A 225 5.30 -4.97 10.29
CA HIS A 225 4.97 -6.14 9.50
C HIS A 225 3.46 -6.21 9.26
N LEU A 226 3.05 -6.20 7.99
CA LEU A 226 1.63 -6.32 7.61
C LEU A 226 1.34 -7.75 7.13
N THR A 227 1.05 -8.70 8.03
CA THR A 227 0.74 -10.11 7.68
C THR A 227 -0.60 -10.66 8.21
N ASN A 228 -1.04 -11.72 7.49
CA ASN A 228 -2.00 -12.79 7.82
C ASN A 228 -3.51 -12.60 7.60
N GLY A 229 -3.91 -11.92 6.52
CA GLY A 229 -5.23 -12.09 5.91
C GLY A 229 -5.11 -12.12 4.39
N PRO A 230 -6.19 -12.40 3.62
CA PRO A 230 -6.21 -12.17 2.16
C PRO A 230 -5.89 -10.69 1.91
N SER A 231 -4.61 -10.42 1.72
CA SER A 231 -4.04 -9.10 1.62
C SER A 231 -4.15 -8.64 0.17
N VAL A 232 -4.40 -7.35 -0.06
CA VAL A 232 -4.22 -6.68 -1.37
C VAL A 232 -2.85 -6.98 -1.97
N TYR A 233 -1.92 -7.34 -1.10
CA TYR A 233 -0.52 -7.59 -1.38
C TYR A 233 -0.14 -9.06 -1.16
N SER A 234 -1.10 -9.98 -1.21
CA SER A 234 -0.86 -11.43 -1.07
C SER A 234 0.16 -11.97 -2.07
N TYR A 235 0.34 -11.30 -3.21
CA TYR A 235 1.37 -11.62 -4.21
C TYR A 235 2.78 -11.08 -3.87
N LEU A 236 2.92 -10.24 -2.82
CA LEU A 236 4.22 -9.80 -2.29
C LEU A 236 4.81 -10.79 -1.27
N THR A 237 4.00 -11.73 -0.79
CA THR A 237 4.43 -12.95 -0.10
C THR A 237 4.79 -14.01 -1.15
N PRO A 238 5.96 -14.67 -1.03
CA PRO A 238 6.39 -15.68 -2.00
C PRO A 238 5.66 -17.01 -1.83
#